data_AF-A0AA97HGA4-F1
#
_entry.id   AF-A0AA97HGA4-F1
#
_cell.length_a   1.000
_cell.length_b   1.000
_cell.length_c   1.000
_cell.angle_alpha   90.00
_cell.angle_beta   90.00
_cell.angle_gamma   90.00
#
_symmetry.space_group_name_H-M   'P 1'
#
loop_
_entity.id
_entity.type
_entity.pdbx_description
1 polymer ?
#
loop_
_entity_poly.entity_id
_entity_poly.type
_entity_poly.pdbx_seq_one_letter_code
_entity_poly.pdbx_strand_id
1 'polypeptide(L)' 'MWTLLVWVNDKVISGYQSLEKRYLEHKAKKKHGQQMMRSRQLPEYLRRDMGLPPYNTQSQEEKNT' A
#
# COMPACT_ATOMS: atom_id res chain seq x y z
N MET A 1 -7.69 35.24 24.14
CA MET A 1 -6.37 35.16 23.46
C MET A 1 -5.79 33.74 23.42
N TRP A 2 -5.98 32.88 24.44
CA TRP A 2 -5.46 31.50 24.43
C TRP A 2 -6.19 30.55 23.46
N THR A 3 -7.50 30.77 23.27
CA THR A 3 -8.37 29.95 22.41
C THR A 3 -7.94 29.96 20.94
N LEU A 4 -7.44 31.09 20.44
CA LEU A 4 -6.93 31.20 19.07
C LEU A 4 -5.65 30.39 18.87
N LEU A 5 -4.76 30.37 19.86
CA LEU A 5 -3.54 29.56 19.82
C LEU A 5 -3.86 28.06 19.83
N VAL A 6 -4.79 27.64 20.69
CA VAL A 6 -5.26 26.25 20.73
C VAL A 6 -5.92 25.85 19.41
N TRP A 7 -6.72 26.73 18.82
CA TRP A 7 -7.41 26.45 17.56
C TRP A 7 -6.44 26.32 16.37
N VAL A 8 -5.43 27.19 16.28
CA VAL A 8 -4.41 27.08 15.23
C VAL A 8 -3.60 25.79 15.41
N ASN A 9 -3.23 25.45 16.64
CA ASN A 9 -2.47 24.23 16.91
C ASN A 9 -3.26 22.96 16.53
N ASP A 10 -4.53 22.90 16.92
CA ASP A 10 -5.42 21.79 16.56
C ASP A 10 -5.60 21.65 15.04
N LYS A 11 -5.71 22.77 14.33
CA LYS A 11 -5.83 22.80 12.87
C LYS A 11 -4.57 22.31 12.17
N VAL A 12 -3.40 22.68 12.68
CA VAL A 12 -2.10 22.24 12.14
C VAL A 12 -1.93 20.74 12.38
N ILE A 13 -2.13 20.26 13.61
CA ILE A 13 -2.01 18.84 13.97
C ILE A 13 -2.94 17.97 13.12
N SER A 14 -4.20 18.39 12.96
CA SER A 14 -5.19 17.69 12.15
C SER A 14 -4.78 17.59 10.67
N GLY A 15 -4.21 18.66 10.12
CA GLY A 15 -3.67 18.66 8.76
C GLY A 15 -2.51 17.68 8.59
N TYR A 16 -1.54 17.69 9.50
CA TYR A 16 -0.39 16.79 9.47
C TYR A 16 -0.80 15.32 9.58
N GLN A 17 -1.72 14.97 10.48
CA GLN A 17 -2.21 13.59 10.62
C GLN A 17 -2.88 13.08 9.33
N SER A 18 -3.60 13.96 8.61
CA SER A 18 -4.24 13.58 7.35
C SER A 18 -3.22 13.28 6.24
N LEU A 19 -2.14 14.07 6.19
CA LEU A 19 -1.06 13.89 5.23
C LEU A 19 -0.23 12.65 5.56
N GLU A 20 0.05 12.41 6.84
CA GLU A 20 0.77 11.23 7.30
C GLU A 20 0.00 9.94 7.01
N LYS A 21 -1.32 9.92 7.27
CA LYS A 21 -2.17 8.77 6.92
C LYS A 21 -2.12 8.46 5.42
N ARG A 22 -2.30 9.49 4.56
CA ARG A 22 -2.21 9.32 3.11
C ARG A 22 -0.83 8.82 2.67
N TYR A 23 0.24 9.35 3.26
CA TYR A 23 1.60 8.91 2.98
C TYR A 23 1.82 7.45 3.39
N LEU A 24 1.36 7.03 4.56
CA LEU A 24 1.46 5.65 5.03
C LEU A 24 0.65 4.68 4.17
N GLU A 25 -0.56 5.05 3.76
CA GLU A 25 -1.38 4.26 2.84
C GLU A 25 -0.69 4.08 1.48
N HIS A 26 -0.15 5.15 0.91
CA HIS A 26 0.62 5.08 -0.34
C HIS A 26 1.90 4.26 -0.19
N LYS A 27 2.61 4.39 0.94
CA LYS A 27 3.83 3.63 1.21
C LYS A 27 3.55 2.14 1.39
N ALA A 28 2.44 1.77 2.04
CA ALA A 28 2.00 0.39 2.18
C ALA A 28 1.68 -0.24 0.81
N LYS A 29 0.94 0.48 -0.05
CA LYS A 29 0.65 0.05 -1.42
C LYS A 29 1.93 -0.12 -2.26
N LYS A 30 2.87 0.83 -2.14
CA LYS A 30 4.14 0.79 -2.89
C LYS A 30 5.06 -0.36 -2.44
N LYS A 31 5.09 -0.68 -1.14
CA LYS A 31 5.85 -1.83 -0.62
C LYS A 31 5.32 -3.16 -1.17
N HIS A 32 4.01 -3.37 -1.20
CA HIS A 32 3.42 -4.57 -1.81
C HIS A 32 3.73 -4.67 -3.31
N GLY A 33 3.61 -3.56 -4.05
CA GLY A 33 3.94 -3.52 -5.48
C GLY A 33 5.41 -3.87 -5.77
N GLN A 34 6.35 -3.40 -4.94
CA GLN A 34 7.78 -3.69 -5.11
C GLN A 34 8.12 -5.16 -4.80
N GLN A 35 7.49 -5.77 -3.80
CA GLN A 35 7.65 -7.19 -3.51
C GLN A 35 7.11 -8.06 -4.65
N MET A 36 5.96 -7.69 -5.22
CA MET A 36 5.40 -8.35 -6.41
C MET A 36 6.27 -8.15 -7.66
N MET A 37 6.90 -6.98 -7.83
CA MET A 37 7.83 -6.75 -8.95
C MET A 37 9.11 -7.57 -8.80
N ARG A 38 9.68 -7.71 -7.60
CA ARG A 38 10.82 -8.62 -7.39
C ARG A 38 10.43 -10.07 -7.64
N SER A 39 9.23 -10.48 -7.25
CA SER A 39 8.74 -11.83 -7.54
C SER A 39 8.44 -12.09 -9.00
N ARG A 40 8.32 -11.06 -9.86
CA ARG A 40 8.19 -11.21 -11.32
C ARG A 40 9.47 -11.65 -12.02
N GLN A 41 10.64 -11.34 -11.45
CA GLN A 41 11.93 -11.72 -12.04
C GLN A 41 12.41 -13.10 -11.59
N LEU A 42 11.71 -13.71 -10.63
CA LEU A 42 12.07 -15.02 -10.09
C LEU A 42 11.60 -16.14 -11.03
N PRO A 43 12.45 -17.14 -11.30
CA PRO A 43 12.08 -18.27 -12.15
C PRO A 43 10.99 -19.12 -11.51
N GLU A 44 10.21 -19.81 -12.35
CA GLU A 44 8.92 -20.40 -11.96
C GLU A 44 9.01 -21.47 -10.87
N TYR A 45 10.10 -22.25 -10.84
CA TYR A 45 10.36 -23.24 -9.79
C TYR A 45 10.51 -22.58 -8.40
N LEU A 46 11.20 -21.45 -8.34
CA LEU A 46 11.50 -20.74 -7.11
C LEU A 46 10.27 -20.01 -6.56
N ARG A 47 9.33 -19.63 -7.45
CA ARG A 47 8.04 -19.06 -7.07
C ARG A 47 7.11 -20.09 -6.40
N ARG A 48 7.16 -21.34 -6.86
CA ARG A 48 6.39 -22.46 -6.26
C ARG A 48 6.86 -22.79 -4.86
N ASP A 49 8.18 -22.83 -4.62
CA ASP A 49 8.74 -23.05 -3.28
C ASP A 49 8.36 -21.94 -2.29
N MET A 50 8.21 -20.71 -2.78
CA MET A 50 7.75 -19.58 -1.98
C MET A 50 6.22 -19.50 -1.81
N GLY A 51 5.45 -20.43 -2.37
CA GLY A 51 3.99 -20.45 -2.28
C GLY A 51 3.30 -19.27 -2.97
N LEU A 52 3.96 -18.61 -3.91
CA LEU A 52 3.35 -17.49 -4.65
C LEU A 52 2.35 -18.04 -5.69
N PRO A 53 1.14 -17.47 -5.78
CA PRO A 53 0.16 -17.89 -6.78
C PRO A 53 0.69 -17.62 -8.19
N PRO A 54 0.44 -18.52 -9.16
CA PRO A 54 0.80 -18.28 -10.56
C PRO A 54 0.03 -17.06 -11.07
N TYR A 55 0.70 -16.18 -11.81
CA TYR A 55 0.12 -14.92 -12.32
C TYR A 55 -1.16 -15.10 -13.17
N ASN A 56 -1.43 -16.32 -13.63
CA ASN A 56 -2.58 -16.66 -14.46
C ASN A 56 -3.91 -16.79 -13.70
N THR A 57 -3.94 -16.81 -12.36
CA THR A 57 -5.21 -16.98 -11.62
C THR A 57 -6.05 -15.71 -11.59
N GLN A 58 -5.46 -14.51 -11.53
CA GLN A 58 -6.25 -13.26 -11.52
C GLN A 58 -6.96 -13.00 -12.87
N SER A 59 -6.37 -13.44 -13.98
CA SER A 59 -6.99 -13.31 -15.32
C SER A 59 -8.03 -14.38 -15.62
N GLN A 60 -8.15 -15.42 -14.78
CA GLN A 60 -9.13 -16.49 -14.94
C GLN A 60 -10.35 -16.33 -14.02
N GLU A 61 -10.22 -15.64 -12.89
CA GLU A 61 -11.35 -15.31 -12.01
C GLU A 61 -12.27 -14.24 -12.61
N GLU A 62 -11.76 -13.26 -13.37
CA GLU A 62 -12.58 -12.24 -14.06
C GLU A 62 -13.33 -12.76 -15.31
N LYS A 63 -13.09 -14.00 -15.76
CA LYS A 63 -13.78 -14.57 -16.93
C LYS A 63 -14.98 -15.45 -16.58
N ASN A 64 -15.25 -15.71 -15.30
CA ASN A 64 -16.31 -16.60 -14.83
C ASN A 64 -17.35 -15.90 -13.92
N THR A 65 -17.47 -14.58 -14.02
CA THR A 65 -18.61 -13.78 -13.54
C THR A 65 -19.09 -12.89 -14.66
#